data_AF-A0A918F8D0-F1
#
_entry.id   AF-A0A918F8D0-F1
#
_cell.length_a   1.000
_cell.length_b   1.000
_cell.length_c   1.000
_cell.angle_alpha   90.00
_cell.angle_beta   90.00
_cell.angle_gamma   90.00
#
_symmetry.space_group_name_H-M   'P 1'
#
loop_
_entity.id
_entity.type
_entity.pdbx_description
1 polymer ?
#
loop_
_entity_poly.entity_id
_entity_poly.type
_entity_poly.pdbx_seq_one_letter_code
_entity_poly.pdbx_strand_id
1 'polypeptide(L)'
;MPRTRSNDDTAVERVLRGLRDDIIDGTRPGGEHLVERTIAEEYEVSRLPVRIAIRRLTLDGLVDQLPRRGSFVRPMTRSDVADVAELHHAFDRLAVRTAAVRRGEADLERFRGHVAAAEAAEAAGDRDELARVGVRFRSDTYLASANRPLLEIHDALLSRTQRMFALAERSATAPLPYYRRFLAAFEARDADAADAAMAEFSAHLRAARQERMLRRLDDALAPGAPRSTPTRPAGGDAAEGESADAESSDAAPVIEGVRADIIAGRRRPGEVLSERALSQEYGVGRIPVRQAIDALRFEGLATDGTSRIPSRVRAIPPEEAADFFDVCVTLDVLASRLAAQRPTRDELALLEGCLLEEERLSPDDPEQLLDRMFAFRRQVYVMAENRLLLEIGRLVEARMRILVAHAPMAAEVKRGHRFLFEAIASRETGLAEAIYLSVFTDPSRRDRVVDGPAG
;
A
#
# COMPACT_ATOMS: atom_id res chain seq x y z
N MET A 1 36.98 17.34 17.90
CA MET A 1 35.73 18.10 18.14
C MET A 1 34.71 17.71 17.08
N PRO A 2 33.74 16.82 17.36
CA PRO A 2 32.72 16.45 16.40
C PRO A 2 31.58 17.48 16.46
N ARG A 3 31.35 18.22 15.37
CA ARG A 3 30.19 19.10 15.23
C ARG A 3 29.17 18.48 14.26
N THR A 4 27.90 18.79 14.54
CA THR A 4 26.78 18.99 13.59
C THR A 4 25.90 17.86 13.05
N ARG A 5 26.09 16.56 13.34
CA ARG A 5 25.14 15.55 12.82
C ARG A 5 23.74 15.55 13.48
N SER A 6 23.60 15.86 14.77
CA SER A 6 22.28 15.75 15.44
C SER A 6 21.35 16.94 15.21
N ASN A 7 21.88 18.12 14.85
CA ASN A 7 21.08 19.33 14.65
C ASN A 7 20.52 19.43 13.21
N ASP A 8 21.23 18.84 12.23
CA ASP A 8 20.75 18.77 10.85
C ASP A 8 19.66 17.70 10.68
N ASP A 9 19.78 16.54 11.35
CA ASP A 9 18.73 15.50 11.33
C ASP A 9 17.42 16.02 11.96
N THR A 10 17.50 16.83 13.01
CA THR A 10 16.33 17.46 13.64
C THR A 10 15.74 18.59 12.80
N ALA A 11 16.57 19.34 12.07
CA ALA A 11 16.11 20.34 11.10
C ALA A 11 15.42 19.70 9.88
N VAL A 12 15.98 18.61 9.33
CA VAL A 12 15.35 17.83 8.26
C VAL A 12 14.00 17.31 8.70
N GLU A 13 13.90 16.65 9.86
CA GLU A 13 12.64 16.11 10.37
C GLU A 13 11.59 17.19 10.63
N ARG A 14 11.99 18.37 11.13
CA ARG A 14 11.09 19.49 11.35
C ARG A 14 10.53 20.06 10.04
N VAL A 15 11.39 20.30 9.04
CA VAL A 15 10.96 20.78 7.71
C VAL A 15 10.10 19.72 7.01
N LEU A 16 10.51 18.44 7.08
CA LEU A 16 9.76 17.33 6.50
C LEU A 16 8.36 17.24 7.11
N ARG A 17 8.24 17.29 8.43
CA ARG A 17 6.95 17.24 9.12
C ARG A 17 6.08 18.43 8.76
N GLY A 18 6.60 19.66 8.86
CA GLY A 18 5.82 20.86 8.56
C GLY A 18 5.34 20.91 7.11
N LEU A 19 6.23 20.66 6.14
CA LEU A 19 5.83 20.61 4.73
C LEU A 19 4.82 19.48 4.47
N ARG A 20 4.99 18.32 5.12
CA ARG A 20 4.05 17.21 5.01
C ARG A 20 2.67 17.61 5.54
N ASP A 21 2.61 18.26 6.70
CA ASP A 21 1.37 18.70 7.32
C ASP A 21 0.65 19.75 6.45
N ASP A 22 1.37 20.78 5.97
CA ASP A 22 0.84 21.81 5.06
C ASP A 22 0.29 21.20 3.75
N ILE A 23 0.99 20.19 3.25
CA ILE A 23 0.58 19.43 2.07
C ILE A 23 -0.71 18.68 2.42
N ILE A 24 -0.73 17.92 3.51
CA ILE A 24 -1.85 17.06 3.92
C ILE A 24 -3.13 17.87 4.18
N ASP A 25 -3.04 18.98 4.90
CA ASP A 25 -4.21 19.78 5.28
C ASP A 25 -4.71 20.72 4.16
N GLY A 26 -3.93 20.86 3.09
CA GLY A 26 -4.27 21.65 1.92
C GLY A 26 -3.81 23.11 2.00
N THR A 27 -3.10 23.51 3.06
CA THR A 27 -2.41 24.81 3.14
C THR A 27 -1.51 25.02 1.92
N ARG A 28 -0.84 23.94 1.48
CA ARG A 28 -0.13 23.88 0.20
C ARG A 28 -0.89 23.02 -0.83
N PRO A 29 -1.69 23.62 -1.73
CA PRO A 29 -2.53 22.87 -2.66
C PRO A 29 -1.75 22.12 -3.74
N GLY A 30 -2.41 21.12 -4.33
CA GLY A 30 -1.91 20.41 -5.51
C GLY A 30 -1.53 21.36 -6.64
N GLY A 31 -0.34 21.19 -7.20
CA GLY A 31 0.24 22.03 -8.25
C GLY A 31 1.09 23.20 -7.75
N GLU A 32 1.17 23.46 -6.44
CA GLU A 32 2.03 24.50 -5.88
C GLU A 32 3.53 24.22 -6.13
N HIS A 33 4.28 25.25 -6.50
CA HIS A 33 5.74 25.17 -6.68
C HIS A 33 6.48 25.34 -5.35
N LEU A 34 7.18 24.29 -4.91
CA LEU A 34 8.00 24.28 -3.69
C LEU A 34 9.39 24.85 -3.99
N VAL A 35 9.57 26.15 -3.71
CA VAL A 35 10.85 26.84 -3.91
C VAL A 35 11.76 26.65 -2.69
N GLU A 36 12.86 25.91 -2.85
CA GLU A 36 13.81 25.58 -1.77
C GLU A 36 14.26 26.81 -0.96
N ARG A 37 14.51 27.94 -1.64
CA ARG A 37 14.96 29.17 -0.99
C ARG A 37 13.89 29.75 -0.06
N THR A 38 12.65 29.84 -0.55
CA THR A 38 11.53 30.39 0.22
C THR A 38 11.23 29.55 1.45
N ILE A 39 11.23 28.23 1.30
CA ILE A 39 10.99 27.30 2.41
C ILE A 39 12.15 27.36 3.42
N ALA A 40 13.39 27.53 2.97
CA ALA A 40 14.54 27.67 3.86
C ALA A 40 14.43 28.94 4.73
N GLU A 41 13.91 30.03 4.16
CA GLU A 41 13.64 31.28 4.88
C GLU A 41 12.49 31.10 5.89
N GLU A 42 11.39 30.45 5.49
CA GLU A 42 10.21 30.18 6.33
C GLU A 42 10.53 29.32 7.57
N TYR A 43 11.37 28.30 7.41
CA TYR A 43 11.74 27.38 8.49
C TYR A 43 13.01 27.81 9.24
N GLU A 44 13.62 28.94 8.88
CA GLU A 44 14.87 29.47 9.42
C GLU A 44 16.03 28.45 9.38
N VAL A 45 16.19 27.78 8.24
CA VAL A 45 17.21 26.74 8.02
C VAL A 45 18.03 27.01 6.76
N SER A 46 19.12 26.27 6.58
CA SER A 46 19.83 26.26 5.29
C SER A 46 19.04 25.50 4.21
N ARG A 47 19.42 25.65 2.95
CA ARG A 47 18.74 24.96 1.83
C ARG A 47 18.92 23.44 1.83
N LEU A 48 19.97 22.93 2.50
CA LEU A 48 20.30 21.51 2.47
C LEU A 48 19.23 20.65 3.18
N PRO A 49 18.78 20.97 4.42
CA PRO A 49 17.65 20.29 5.05
C PRO A 49 16.37 20.32 4.22
N VAL A 50 16.06 21.45 3.57
CA VAL A 50 14.89 21.59 2.71
C VAL A 50 14.97 20.66 1.50
N ARG A 51 16.13 20.60 0.83
CA ARG A 51 16.33 19.70 -0.31
C ARG A 51 16.18 18.24 0.08
N ILE A 52 16.69 17.85 1.25
CA ILE A 52 16.54 16.47 1.77
C ILE A 52 15.06 16.18 2.06
N ALA A 53 14.35 17.10 2.71
CA ALA A 53 12.92 16.97 3.00
C ALA A 53 12.08 16.85 1.71
N ILE A 54 12.30 17.71 0.72
CA ILE A 54 11.63 17.65 -0.59
C ILE A 54 11.91 16.31 -1.28
N ARG A 55 13.16 15.84 -1.28
CA ARG A 55 13.50 14.54 -1.87
C ARG A 55 12.79 13.40 -1.16
N ARG A 56 12.63 13.47 0.17
CA ARG A 56 11.86 12.48 0.93
C ARG A 56 10.37 12.55 0.59
N LEU A 57 9.79 13.73 0.48
CA LEU A 57 8.40 13.92 0.04
C LEU A 57 8.16 13.43 -1.40
N THR A 58 9.17 13.49 -2.27
CA THR A 58 9.12 12.86 -3.60
C THR A 58 9.09 11.34 -3.52
N LEU A 59 9.89 10.73 -2.64
CA LEU A 59 9.83 9.28 -2.38
C LEU A 59 8.51 8.84 -1.73
N ASP A 60 7.91 9.73 -0.93
CA ASP A 60 6.59 9.53 -0.32
C ASP A 60 5.45 9.75 -1.34
N GLY A 61 5.75 10.27 -2.54
CA GLY A 61 4.77 10.52 -3.60
C GLY A 61 3.94 11.79 -3.42
N LEU A 62 4.31 12.67 -2.49
CA LEU A 62 3.61 13.93 -2.20
C LEU A 62 4.06 15.09 -3.10
N VAL A 63 5.24 14.97 -3.71
CA VAL A 63 5.90 16.01 -4.51
C VAL A 63 6.45 15.42 -5.80
N ASP A 64 6.08 16.00 -6.94
CA ASP A 64 6.66 15.70 -8.24
C ASP A 64 7.88 16.59 -8.50
N GLN A 65 9.03 15.99 -8.78
CA GLN A 65 10.23 16.73 -9.17
C GLN A 65 10.35 16.73 -10.69
N LEU A 66 10.02 17.86 -11.31
CA LEU A 66 10.00 18.01 -12.76
C LEU A 66 11.37 18.51 -13.27
N PRO A 67 12.00 17.82 -14.25
CA PRO A 67 13.27 18.24 -14.81
C PRO A 67 13.24 19.71 -15.25
N ARG A 68 14.20 20.52 -14.77
CA ARG A 68 14.37 21.95 -15.08
C ARG A 68 13.21 22.87 -14.68
N ARG A 69 12.16 22.34 -14.04
CA ARG A 69 10.99 23.11 -13.60
C ARG A 69 10.89 23.25 -12.08
N GLY A 70 11.57 22.39 -11.32
CA GLY A 70 11.58 22.42 -9.86
C GLY A 70 10.68 21.36 -9.25
N SER A 71 10.33 21.53 -7.98
CA SER A 71 9.53 20.57 -7.20
C SER A 71 8.12 21.09 -7.01
N PHE A 72 7.12 20.31 -7.36
CA PHE A 72 5.72 20.70 -7.28
C PHE A 72 4.95 19.75 -6.37
N VAL A 73 4.04 20.30 -5.58
CA VAL A 73 3.08 19.51 -4.82
C VAL A 73 2.26 18.68 -5.80
N ARG A 74 2.26 17.35 -5.67
CA ARG A 74 1.53 16.48 -6.60
C ARG A 74 0.01 16.70 -6.47
N PRO A 75 -0.72 17.01 -7.57
CA PRO A 75 -2.17 17.13 -7.53
C PRO A 75 -2.83 15.76 -7.36
N MET A 76 -3.93 15.72 -6.62
CA MET A 76 -4.75 14.52 -6.47
C MET A 76 -5.78 14.43 -7.59
N THR A 77 -5.90 13.26 -8.21
CA THR A 77 -6.97 12.97 -9.16
C THR A 77 -8.17 12.32 -8.47
N ARG A 78 -9.33 12.29 -9.15
CA ARG A 78 -10.49 11.54 -8.65
C ARG A 78 -10.23 10.03 -8.59
N SER A 79 -9.38 9.52 -9.48
CA SER A 79 -8.95 8.12 -9.48
C SER A 79 -8.16 7.79 -8.23
N ASP A 80 -7.18 8.64 -7.85
CA ASP A 80 -6.38 8.41 -6.64
C ASP A 80 -7.25 8.27 -5.38
N VAL A 81 -8.31 9.09 -5.26
CA VAL A 81 -9.26 9.02 -4.13
C VAL A 81 -10.08 7.73 -4.16
N ALA A 82 -10.47 7.26 -5.34
CA ALA A 82 -11.22 6.02 -5.50
C ALA A 82 -10.33 4.81 -5.17
N ASP A 83 -9.12 4.75 -5.75
CA ASP A 83 -8.13 3.69 -5.54
C ASP A 83 -7.85 3.47 -4.05
N VAL A 84 -7.65 4.57 -3.32
CA VAL A 84 -7.38 4.55 -1.87
C VAL A 84 -8.59 4.11 -1.09
N ALA A 85 -9.78 4.58 -1.44
CA ALA A 85 -11.01 4.20 -0.76
C ALA A 85 -11.29 2.70 -0.93
N GLU A 86 -11.03 2.13 -2.10
CA GLU A 86 -11.21 0.69 -2.35
C GLU A 86 -10.25 -0.16 -1.54
N LEU A 87 -8.97 0.21 -1.55
CA LEU A 87 -7.95 -0.52 -0.80
C LEU A 87 -8.19 -0.42 0.71
N HIS A 88 -8.45 0.79 1.23
CA HIS A 88 -8.74 0.94 2.65
C HIS A 88 -10.01 0.24 3.05
N HIS A 89 -11.04 0.20 2.20
CA HIS A 89 -12.22 -0.58 2.50
C HIS A 89 -11.89 -2.07 2.68
N ALA A 90 -11.06 -2.65 1.80
CA ALA A 90 -10.62 -4.04 1.92
C ALA A 90 -9.84 -4.29 3.23
N PHE A 91 -8.93 -3.39 3.59
CA PHE A 91 -8.16 -3.49 4.84
C PHE A 91 -8.99 -3.21 6.09
N ASP A 92 -9.91 -2.26 6.06
CA ASP A 92 -10.81 -1.96 7.17
C ASP A 92 -11.73 -3.16 7.45
N ARG A 93 -12.20 -3.86 6.41
CA ARG A 93 -12.95 -5.13 6.56
C ARG A 93 -12.10 -6.21 7.23
N LEU A 94 -10.86 -6.42 6.78
CA LEU A 94 -9.95 -7.37 7.44
C LEU A 94 -9.68 -6.97 8.90
N ALA A 95 -9.47 -5.69 9.17
CA ALA A 95 -9.20 -5.16 10.50
C ALA A 95 -10.37 -5.39 11.44
N VAL A 96 -11.62 -5.04 11.07
CA VAL A 96 -12.79 -5.22 11.94
C VAL A 96 -13.11 -6.70 12.19
N ARG A 97 -12.99 -7.56 11.15
CA ARG A 97 -13.21 -9.00 11.30
C ARG A 97 -12.22 -9.60 12.30
N THR A 98 -10.95 -9.28 12.11
CA THR A 98 -9.88 -9.80 12.96
C THR A 98 -9.96 -9.22 14.37
N ALA A 99 -10.24 -7.92 14.52
CA ALA A 99 -10.41 -7.26 15.82
C ALA A 99 -11.58 -7.86 16.61
N ALA A 100 -12.71 -8.16 15.97
CA ALA A 100 -13.84 -8.80 16.65
C ALA A 100 -13.42 -10.11 17.34
N VAL A 101 -12.60 -10.91 16.66
CA VAL A 101 -12.13 -12.21 17.16
C VAL A 101 -11.02 -12.06 18.20
N ARG A 102 -10.03 -11.18 17.96
CA ARG A 102 -8.77 -11.13 18.72
C ARG A 102 -8.75 -10.11 19.86
N ARG A 103 -9.65 -9.13 19.88
CA ARG A 103 -9.71 -8.10 20.93
C ARG A 103 -9.67 -8.68 22.35
N GLY A 104 -8.97 -7.96 23.23
CA GLY A 104 -8.99 -8.13 24.69
C GLY A 104 -9.95 -7.17 25.39
N GLU A 105 -10.05 -7.27 26.71
CA GLU A 105 -10.91 -6.37 27.50
C GLU A 105 -10.43 -4.92 27.47
N ALA A 106 -9.10 -4.70 27.42
CA ALA A 106 -8.54 -3.36 27.30
C ALA A 106 -8.90 -2.69 25.96
N ASP A 107 -9.04 -3.46 24.88
CA ASP A 107 -9.52 -2.96 23.58
C ASP A 107 -10.99 -2.53 23.66
N LEU A 108 -11.84 -3.37 24.27
CA LEU A 108 -13.24 -3.02 24.48
C LEU A 108 -13.42 -1.74 25.25
N GLU A 109 -12.67 -1.57 26.33
CA GLU A 109 -12.80 -0.38 27.15
C GLU A 109 -12.46 0.89 26.36
N ARG A 110 -11.45 0.80 25.47
CA ARG A 110 -11.17 1.87 24.50
C ARG A 110 -12.35 2.10 23.54
N PHE A 111 -12.91 1.04 22.95
CA PHE A 111 -14.06 1.18 22.04
C PHE A 111 -15.31 1.74 22.72
N ARG A 112 -15.60 1.35 23.97
CA ARG A 112 -16.66 1.96 24.79
C ARG A 112 -16.40 3.45 25.01
N GLY A 113 -15.16 3.80 25.34
CA GLY A 113 -14.73 5.20 25.47
C GLY A 113 -14.93 6.00 24.17
N HIS A 114 -14.62 5.43 23.01
CA HIS A 114 -14.85 6.09 21.72
C HIS A 114 -16.34 6.28 21.42
N VAL A 115 -17.19 5.30 21.73
CA VAL A 115 -18.65 5.44 21.58
C VAL A 115 -19.19 6.55 22.47
N ALA A 116 -18.76 6.61 23.74
CA ALA A 116 -19.16 7.66 24.67
C ALA A 116 -18.68 9.05 24.22
N ALA A 117 -17.46 9.14 23.68
CA ALA A 117 -16.93 10.39 23.11
C ALA A 117 -17.72 10.83 21.86
N ALA A 118 -18.09 9.89 20.97
CA ALA A 118 -18.94 10.19 19.82
C ALA A 118 -20.34 10.68 20.25
N GLU A 119 -20.93 10.08 21.28
CA GLU A 119 -22.21 10.51 21.87
C GLU A 119 -22.15 11.95 22.38
N ALA A 120 -21.11 12.29 23.14
CA ALA A 120 -20.91 13.63 23.66
C ALA A 120 -20.68 14.66 22.54
N ALA A 121 -19.87 14.33 21.54
CA ALA A 121 -19.58 15.21 20.41
C ALA A 121 -20.82 15.42 19.52
N GLU A 122 -21.63 14.38 19.29
CA GLU A 122 -22.90 14.51 18.56
C GLU A 122 -23.89 15.40 19.31
N ALA A 123 -24.03 15.22 20.63
CA ALA A 123 -24.89 16.06 21.47
C ALA A 123 -24.45 17.54 21.50
N ALA A 124 -23.14 17.81 21.43
CA ALA A 124 -22.58 19.15 21.36
C ALA A 124 -22.57 19.75 19.94
N GLY A 125 -22.88 18.97 18.90
CA GLY A 125 -22.71 19.38 17.50
C GLY A 125 -21.26 19.58 17.07
N ASP A 126 -20.29 19.02 17.81
CA ASP A 126 -18.85 19.15 17.56
C ASP A 126 -18.40 18.17 16.47
N ARG A 127 -18.47 18.64 15.22
CA ARG A 127 -18.07 17.84 14.05
C ARG A 127 -16.58 17.54 14.00
N ASP A 128 -15.74 18.41 14.57
CA ASP A 128 -14.29 18.23 14.56
C ASP A 128 -13.91 17.11 15.53
N GLU A 129 -14.53 17.07 16.71
CA GLU A 129 -14.32 15.97 17.65
C GLU A 129 -14.90 14.65 17.12
N LEU A 130 -16.07 14.64 16.47
CA LEU A 130 -16.59 13.43 15.81
C LEU A 130 -15.61 12.87 14.76
N ALA A 131 -14.98 13.73 13.96
CA ALA A 131 -13.97 13.30 13.00
C ALA A 131 -12.73 12.70 13.71
N ARG A 132 -12.26 13.32 14.80
CA ARG A 132 -11.14 12.79 15.59
C ARG A 132 -11.47 11.46 16.26
N VAL A 133 -12.70 11.26 16.75
CA VAL A 133 -13.16 9.97 17.27
C VAL A 133 -13.07 8.90 16.19
N GLY A 134 -13.49 9.20 14.95
CA GLY A 134 -13.38 8.27 13.83
C GLY A 134 -11.95 7.82 13.54
N VAL A 135 -10.99 8.75 13.56
CA VAL A 135 -9.57 8.43 13.40
C VAL A 135 -9.10 7.50 14.52
N ARG A 136 -9.35 7.85 15.79
CA ARG A 136 -8.92 7.04 16.95
C ARG A 136 -9.57 5.65 16.95
N PHE A 137 -10.87 5.57 16.63
CA PHE A 137 -11.60 4.31 16.55
C PHE A 137 -10.99 3.39 15.48
N ARG A 138 -10.68 3.92 14.29
CA ARG A 138 -10.02 3.12 13.25
C ARG A 138 -8.63 2.68 13.69
N SER A 139 -7.79 3.59 14.19
CA SER A 139 -6.44 3.23 14.66
C SER A 139 -6.48 2.12 15.71
N ASP A 140 -7.37 2.22 16.70
CA ASP A 140 -7.53 1.17 17.72
C ASP A 140 -8.11 -0.12 17.16
N THR A 141 -8.87 -0.09 16.06
CA THR A 141 -9.32 -1.29 15.34
C THR A 141 -8.13 -2.03 14.71
N TYR A 142 -7.21 -1.32 14.05
CA TYR A 142 -6.00 -1.94 13.49
C TYR A 142 -5.11 -2.53 14.59
N LEU A 143 -4.96 -1.85 15.74
CA LEU A 143 -4.23 -2.37 16.89
C LEU A 143 -4.91 -3.62 17.48
N ALA A 144 -6.24 -3.58 17.69
CA ALA A 144 -7.02 -4.70 18.22
C ALA A 144 -7.07 -5.90 17.27
N SER A 145 -6.83 -5.70 15.97
CA SER A 145 -6.69 -6.78 15.00
C SER A 145 -5.48 -7.67 15.31
N ALA A 146 -4.47 -7.15 16.03
CA ALA A 146 -3.21 -7.84 16.29
C ALA A 146 -2.55 -8.46 15.03
N ASN A 147 -2.91 -7.98 13.82
CA ASN A 147 -2.33 -8.40 12.55
C ASN A 147 -1.21 -7.42 12.22
N ARG A 148 0.01 -7.78 12.64
CA ARG A 148 1.18 -6.90 12.49
C ARG A 148 1.48 -6.56 11.03
N PRO A 149 1.46 -7.50 10.06
CA PRO A 149 1.63 -7.15 8.65
C PRO A 149 0.60 -6.15 8.13
N LEU A 150 -0.68 -6.30 8.52
CA LEU A 150 -1.73 -5.35 8.16
C LEU A 150 -1.45 -3.97 8.73
N LEU A 151 -1.05 -3.88 10.00
CA LEU A 151 -0.69 -2.61 10.65
C LEU A 151 0.52 -1.96 9.97
N GLU A 152 1.58 -2.71 9.66
CA GLU A 152 2.76 -2.20 8.95
C GLU A 152 2.41 -1.62 7.58
N ILE A 153 1.60 -2.35 6.81
CA ILE A 153 1.14 -1.90 5.49
C ILE A 153 0.21 -0.70 5.64
N HIS A 154 -0.72 -0.72 6.60
CA HIS A 154 -1.61 0.39 6.88
C HIS A 154 -0.84 1.66 7.25
N ASP A 155 0.14 1.60 8.16
CA ASP A 155 0.94 2.76 8.57
C ASP A 155 1.80 3.32 7.43
N ALA A 156 2.39 2.42 6.63
CA ALA A 156 3.12 2.80 5.42
C ALA A 156 2.21 3.49 4.40
N LEU A 157 0.94 3.09 4.32
CA LEU A 157 -0.05 3.70 3.46
C LEU A 157 -0.62 4.98 4.02
N LEU A 158 -0.93 5.05 5.32
CA LEU A 158 -1.37 6.27 5.99
C LEU A 158 -0.36 7.39 5.72
N SER A 159 0.94 7.13 5.85
CA SER A 159 1.97 8.14 5.58
C SER A 159 1.94 8.68 4.14
N ARG A 160 1.50 7.88 3.16
CA ARG A 160 1.40 8.24 1.73
C ARG A 160 0.03 8.78 1.33
N THR A 161 -1.02 8.36 2.02
CA THR A 161 -2.42 8.63 1.71
C THR A 161 -3.07 9.60 2.70
N GLN A 162 -2.32 10.05 3.73
CA GLN A 162 -2.76 10.96 4.80
C GLN A 162 -3.41 12.23 4.26
N ARG A 163 -2.89 12.77 3.16
CA ARG A 163 -3.50 13.90 2.44
C ARG A 163 -4.92 13.59 1.97
N MET A 164 -5.14 12.37 1.48
CA MET A 164 -6.43 11.90 0.99
C MET A 164 -7.39 11.59 2.13
N PHE A 165 -6.90 11.01 3.23
CA PHE A 165 -7.69 10.77 4.45
C PHE A 165 -8.08 12.06 5.15
N ALA A 166 -7.15 13.00 5.34
CA ALA A 166 -7.45 14.29 5.96
C ALA A 166 -8.54 15.05 5.18
N LEU A 167 -8.52 15.00 3.85
CA LEU A 167 -9.56 15.61 3.01
C LEU A 167 -10.87 14.81 2.98
N ALA A 168 -10.81 13.47 2.97
CA ALA A 168 -11.98 12.59 2.88
C ALA A 168 -12.74 12.45 4.21
N GLU A 169 -12.04 12.35 5.34
CA GLU A 169 -12.61 12.18 6.69
C GLU A 169 -13.17 13.49 7.25
N ARG A 170 -12.52 14.64 7.00
CA ARG A 170 -13.09 15.95 7.34
C ARG A 170 -14.44 16.19 6.66
N SER A 171 -14.71 15.50 5.55
CA SER A 171 -15.94 15.64 4.79
C SER A 171 -17.04 14.65 5.21
N ALA A 172 -16.74 13.59 5.95
CA ALA A 172 -17.69 12.53 6.27
C ALA A 172 -17.56 12.08 7.73
N THR A 173 -18.31 12.71 8.63
CA THR A 173 -18.50 12.20 9.99
C THR A 173 -19.31 10.91 9.93
N ALA A 174 -18.74 9.82 10.48
CA ALA A 174 -19.47 8.58 10.68
C ALA A 174 -20.63 8.82 11.65
N PRO A 175 -21.86 8.42 11.29
CA PRO A 175 -22.97 8.48 12.24
C PRO A 175 -22.70 7.57 13.45
N LEU A 176 -23.08 8.04 14.64
CA LEU A 176 -22.96 7.30 15.90
C LEU A 176 -23.49 5.84 15.85
N PRO A 177 -24.59 5.52 15.14
CA PRO A 177 -25.07 4.14 15.02
C PRO A 177 -24.03 3.13 14.52
N TYR A 178 -23.05 3.55 13.71
CA TYR A 178 -22.01 2.64 13.21
C TYR A 178 -21.01 2.25 14.30
N TYR A 179 -20.57 3.20 15.13
CA TYR A 179 -19.68 2.89 16.26
C TYR A 179 -20.32 1.91 17.24
N ARG A 180 -21.62 2.08 17.53
CA ARG A 180 -22.37 1.15 18.39
C ARG A 180 -22.46 -0.26 17.79
N ARG A 181 -22.65 -0.37 16.47
CA ARG A 181 -22.70 -1.68 15.79
C ARG A 181 -21.35 -2.38 15.78
N PHE A 182 -20.27 -1.65 15.51
CA PHE A 182 -18.92 -2.21 15.64
C PHE A 182 -18.65 -2.68 17.06
N LEU A 183 -18.97 -1.86 18.07
CA LEU A 183 -18.81 -2.23 19.47
C LEU A 183 -19.60 -3.51 19.81
N ALA A 184 -20.87 -3.59 19.40
CA ALA A 184 -21.70 -4.77 19.64
C ALA A 184 -21.11 -6.04 18.99
N ALA A 185 -20.63 -5.93 17.75
CA ALA A 185 -19.96 -7.04 17.06
C ALA A 185 -18.66 -7.45 17.77
N PHE A 186 -17.86 -6.47 18.23
CA PHE A 186 -16.64 -6.73 19.00
C PHE A 186 -16.95 -7.41 20.33
N GLU A 187 -17.95 -6.94 21.07
CA GLU A 187 -18.41 -7.53 22.34
C GLU A 187 -18.89 -8.97 22.17
N ALA A 188 -19.58 -9.27 21.05
CA ALA A 188 -20.05 -10.62 20.70
C ALA A 188 -18.96 -11.54 20.14
N ARG A 189 -17.77 -11.02 19.81
CA ARG A 189 -16.74 -11.72 19.00
C ARG A 189 -17.27 -12.21 17.65
N ASP A 190 -18.18 -11.46 17.04
CA ASP A 190 -18.82 -11.83 15.80
C ASP A 190 -18.14 -11.12 14.61
N ALA A 191 -17.28 -11.86 13.91
CA ALA A 191 -16.55 -11.36 12.76
C ALA A 191 -17.47 -11.01 11.59
N ASP A 192 -18.53 -11.78 11.36
CA ASP A 192 -19.43 -11.55 10.23
C ASP A 192 -20.35 -10.35 10.49
N ALA A 193 -20.80 -10.16 11.74
CA ALA A 193 -21.50 -8.94 12.14
C ALA A 193 -20.61 -7.69 12.02
N ALA A 194 -19.32 -7.79 12.40
CA ALA A 194 -18.37 -6.69 12.24
C ALA A 194 -18.16 -6.32 10.77
N ASP A 195 -18.06 -7.34 9.91
CA ASP A 195 -17.93 -7.18 8.46
C ASP A 195 -19.16 -6.55 7.82
N ALA A 196 -20.36 -7.01 8.20
CA ALA A 196 -21.62 -6.44 7.76
C ALA A 196 -21.74 -4.96 8.18
N ALA A 197 -21.36 -4.63 9.42
CA ALA A 197 -21.32 -3.25 9.90
C ALA A 197 -20.36 -2.38 9.05
N MET A 198 -19.21 -2.92 8.64
CA MET A 198 -18.25 -2.22 7.77
C MET A 198 -18.78 -2.02 6.35
N ALA A 199 -19.46 -3.01 5.79
CA ALA A 199 -20.10 -2.92 4.48
C ALA A 199 -21.17 -1.81 4.46
N GLU A 200 -22.03 -1.77 5.48
CA GLU A 200 -23.05 -0.73 5.64
C GLU A 200 -22.45 0.66 5.88
N PHE A 201 -21.43 0.74 6.75
CA PHE A 201 -20.70 1.98 7.01
C PHE A 201 -20.11 2.56 5.73
N SER A 202 -19.46 1.72 4.93
CA SER A 202 -18.83 2.12 3.67
C SER A 202 -19.85 2.52 2.62
N ALA A 203 -21.01 1.85 2.56
CA ALA A 203 -22.13 2.24 1.71
C ALA A 203 -22.68 3.62 2.09
N HIS A 204 -22.82 3.91 3.38
CA HIS A 204 -23.24 5.21 3.88
C HIS A 204 -22.25 6.32 3.50
N LEU A 205 -20.95 6.11 3.73
CA LEU A 205 -19.93 7.09 3.35
C LEU A 205 -19.94 7.38 1.84
N ARG A 206 -20.13 6.34 1.01
CA ARG A 206 -20.27 6.50 -0.45
C ARG A 206 -21.49 7.33 -0.81
N ALA A 207 -22.65 7.04 -0.24
CA ALA A 207 -23.89 7.79 -0.48
C ALA A 207 -23.76 9.27 -0.06
N ALA A 208 -23.22 9.53 1.14
CA ALA A 208 -23.02 10.88 1.65
C ALA A 208 -22.04 11.69 0.79
N ARG A 209 -20.98 11.04 0.26
CA ARG A 209 -20.03 11.68 -0.67
C ARG A 209 -20.69 12.00 -2.02
N GLN A 210 -21.48 11.07 -2.56
CA GLN A 210 -22.22 11.28 -3.81
C GLN A 210 -23.21 12.44 -3.68
N GLU A 211 -23.94 12.52 -2.56
CA GLU A 211 -24.87 13.61 -2.30
C GLU A 211 -24.15 14.97 -2.23
N ARG A 212 -23.04 15.07 -1.50
CA ARG A 212 -22.23 16.31 -1.46
C ARG A 212 -21.68 16.70 -2.83
N MET A 213 -21.30 15.71 -3.64
CA MET A 213 -20.84 15.95 -5.01
C MET A 213 -21.98 16.52 -5.88
N LEU A 214 -23.18 15.96 -5.80
CA LEU A 214 -24.35 16.45 -6.52
C LEU A 214 -24.70 17.88 -6.10
N ARG A 215 -24.73 18.19 -4.79
CA ARG A 215 -24.96 19.57 -4.31
C ARG A 215 -23.93 20.57 -4.86
N ARG A 216 -22.64 20.20 -4.87
CA ARG A 216 -21.59 21.07 -5.46
C ARG A 216 -21.76 21.27 -6.97
N LEU A 217 -22.27 20.27 -7.68
CA LEU A 217 -22.61 20.38 -9.10
C LEU A 217 -23.81 21.31 -9.29
N ASP A 218 -24.85 21.18 -8.48
CA ASP A 218 -26.01 22.07 -8.50
C ASP A 218 -25.61 23.52 -8.20
N ASP A 219 -24.75 23.74 -7.20
CA ASP A 219 -24.20 25.06 -6.86
C ASP A 219 -23.35 25.64 -8.00
N ALA A 220 -22.57 24.82 -8.71
CA ALA A 220 -21.76 25.23 -9.85
C ALA A 220 -22.58 25.50 -11.13
N LEU A 221 -23.74 24.85 -11.26
CA LEU A 221 -24.68 25.01 -12.37
C LEU A 221 -25.73 26.11 -12.10
N ALA A 222 -25.82 26.60 -10.86
CA ALA A 222 -26.71 27.69 -10.48
C ALA A 222 -26.40 28.97 -11.28
N PRO A 223 -27.43 29.69 -11.76
CA PRO A 223 -27.24 30.92 -12.52
C PRO A 223 -26.52 31.98 -11.68
N GLY A 224 -25.26 32.28 -12.02
CA GLY A 224 -24.41 33.26 -11.34
C GLY A 224 -23.04 32.75 -10.88
N ALA A 225 -22.74 31.45 -11.00
CA ALA A 225 -21.44 30.90 -10.60
C ALA A 225 -20.28 31.42 -11.48
N PRO A 226 -19.11 31.77 -10.88
CA PRO A 226 -17.96 32.28 -11.63
C PRO A 226 -17.39 31.17 -12.53
N ARG A 227 -17.48 31.36 -13.85
CA ARG A 227 -16.93 30.43 -14.85
C ARG A 227 -15.43 30.63 -14.99
N SER A 228 -14.62 29.82 -14.30
CA SER A 228 -13.19 29.72 -14.60
C SER A 228 -12.98 28.78 -15.81
N THR A 229 -12.71 29.37 -16.97
CA THR A 229 -12.28 28.63 -18.17
C THR A 229 -10.88 28.05 -17.97
N PRO A 230 -10.64 26.76 -18.30
CA PRO A 230 -9.30 26.19 -18.23
C PRO A 230 -8.41 26.79 -19.32
N THR A 231 -7.34 27.48 -18.92
CA THR A 231 -6.32 27.99 -19.83
C THR A 231 -5.46 26.83 -20.33
N ARG A 232 -5.54 26.55 -21.63
CA ARG A 232 -4.69 25.57 -22.32
C ARG A 232 -3.29 26.19 -22.53
N PRO A 233 -2.18 25.56 -22.12
CA PRO A 233 -0.88 26.02 -22.59
C PRO A 233 -0.71 25.61 -24.06
N ALA A 234 -0.21 26.57 -24.84
CA ALA A 234 0.10 26.46 -26.26
C ALA A 234 1.27 25.48 -26.52
N GLY A 235 1.24 24.84 -27.69
CA GLY A 235 2.33 24.01 -28.18
C GLY A 235 3.56 24.83 -28.61
N GLY A 236 4.69 24.14 -28.72
CA GLY A 236 5.95 24.63 -29.25
C GLY A 236 6.94 23.48 -29.41
N ASP A 237 7.63 23.49 -30.55
CA ASP A 237 8.26 22.41 -31.30
C ASP A 237 9.44 21.65 -30.67
N ALA A 238 9.72 20.52 -31.33
CA ALA A 238 10.83 19.60 -31.17
C ALA A 238 12.23 20.25 -31.25
N ALA A 239 13.16 19.68 -30.48
CA ALA A 239 14.59 19.69 -30.80
C ALA A 239 15.23 18.42 -30.23
N GLU A 240 15.71 17.59 -31.15
CA GLU A 240 16.61 16.46 -30.92
C GLU A 240 17.97 16.96 -30.41
N GLY A 241 18.61 16.18 -29.55
CA GLY A 241 19.95 16.46 -29.03
C GLY A 241 20.38 15.40 -28.03
N GLU A 242 21.33 14.57 -28.47
CA GLU A 242 21.84 13.36 -27.83
C GLU A 242 22.54 13.57 -26.47
N SER A 243 22.62 12.43 -25.79
CA SER A 243 23.21 12.07 -24.49
C SER A 243 24.55 12.70 -24.10
N ALA A 244 24.78 12.82 -22.78
CA ALA A 244 25.88 12.15 -22.08
C ALA A 244 25.72 12.28 -20.55
N ASP A 245 26.28 11.30 -19.84
CA ASP A 245 26.59 11.25 -18.40
C ASP A 245 25.57 10.59 -17.45
N ALA A 246 25.37 9.29 -17.63
CA ALA A 246 25.07 8.36 -16.54
C ALA A 246 26.06 7.18 -16.61
N GLU A 247 27.24 7.38 -16.03
CA GLU A 247 28.22 6.32 -15.81
C GLU A 247 27.62 5.21 -14.92
N SER A 248 27.42 4.04 -15.54
CA SER A 248 27.52 2.69 -15.00
C SER A 248 27.46 2.54 -13.47
N SER A 249 26.28 2.15 -12.97
CA SER A 249 26.14 1.55 -11.64
C SER A 249 25.45 0.20 -11.81
N ASP A 250 26.24 -0.84 -12.08
CA ASP A 250 25.73 -2.18 -12.41
C ASP A 250 25.30 -2.94 -11.14
N ALA A 251 24.32 -2.38 -10.43
CA ALA A 251 23.71 -3.00 -9.25
C ALA A 251 22.64 -4.04 -9.63
N ALA A 252 22.11 -3.98 -10.85
CA ALA A 252 21.03 -4.87 -11.30
C ALA A 252 21.37 -6.36 -11.20
N PRO A 253 22.57 -6.84 -11.62
CA PRO A 253 22.94 -8.24 -11.48
C PRO A 253 23.01 -8.71 -10.02
N VAL A 254 23.46 -7.83 -9.10
CA VAL A 254 23.51 -8.13 -7.67
C VAL A 254 22.10 -8.22 -7.08
N ILE A 255 21.21 -7.30 -7.47
CA ILE A 255 19.81 -7.31 -7.04
C ILE A 255 19.14 -8.60 -7.49
N GLU A 256 19.26 -8.94 -8.78
CA GLU A 256 18.62 -10.13 -9.37
C GLU A 256 19.15 -11.42 -8.75
N GLY A 257 20.47 -11.57 -8.63
CA GLY A 257 21.06 -12.78 -8.05
C GLY A 257 20.71 -12.98 -6.58
N VAL A 258 20.83 -11.94 -5.74
CA VAL A 258 20.51 -12.05 -4.32
C VAL A 258 19.02 -12.29 -4.11
N ARG A 259 18.16 -11.65 -4.93
CA ARG A 259 16.72 -11.91 -4.93
C ARG A 259 16.43 -13.37 -5.25
N ALA A 260 17.02 -13.92 -6.31
CA ALA A 260 16.84 -15.31 -6.71
C ALA A 260 17.29 -16.27 -5.60
N ASP A 261 18.42 -16.00 -4.95
CA ASP A 261 18.91 -16.83 -3.84
C ASP A 261 18.00 -16.82 -2.61
N ILE A 262 17.40 -15.66 -2.29
CA ILE A 262 16.43 -15.54 -1.19
C ILE A 262 15.16 -16.33 -1.52
N ILE A 263 14.63 -16.16 -2.74
CA ILE A 263 13.40 -16.85 -3.19
C ILE A 263 13.61 -18.37 -3.24
N ALA A 264 14.74 -18.83 -3.77
CA ALA A 264 15.08 -20.25 -3.84
C ALA A 264 15.49 -20.86 -2.48
N GLY A 265 15.51 -20.07 -1.41
CA GLY A 265 15.92 -20.52 -0.07
C GLY A 265 17.41 -20.84 0.07
N ARG A 266 18.24 -20.52 -0.94
CA ARG A 266 19.70 -20.62 -0.87
C ARG A 266 20.26 -19.65 0.16
N ARG A 267 19.62 -18.49 0.32
CA ARG A 267 19.84 -17.55 1.42
C ARG A 267 18.72 -17.66 2.43
N ARG A 268 19.08 -17.96 3.68
CA ARG A 268 18.08 -18.29 4.71
C ARG A 268 17.49 -17.03 5.34
N PRO A 269 16.21 -17.06 5.75
CA PRO A 269 15.66 -16.01 6.62
C PRO A 269 16.57 -15.70 7.81
N GLY A 270 16.85 -14.43 8.06
CA GLY A 270 17.76 -13.96 9.12
C GLY A 270 19.26 -13.96 8.77
N GLU A 271 19.67 -14.52 7.62
CA GLU A 271 21.05 -14.49 7.14
C GLU A 271 21.54 -13.04 6.92
N VAL A 272 22.78 -12.75 7.25
CA VAL A 272 23.36 -11.41 7.09
C VAL A 272 23.71 -11.12 5.63
N LEU A 273 23.13 -10.06 5.07
CA LEU A 273 23.52 -9.49 3.78
C LEU A 273 24.77 -8.62 3.95
N SER A 274 25.93 -9.27 3.93
CA SER A 274 27.22 -8.60 4.11
C SER A 274 27.68 -7.90 2.82
N GLU A 275 27.88 -6.57 2.87
CA GLU A 275 28.43 -5.79 1.74
C GLU A 275 29.74 -6.39 1.22
N ARG A 276 30.59 -6.89 2.12
CA ARG A 276 31.88 -7.49 1.78
C ARG A 276 31.72 -8.84 1.08
N ALA A 277 30.83 -9.69 1.57
CA ALA A 277 30.62 -11.03 1.00
C ALA A 277 30.00 -10.92 -0.40
N LEU A 278 28.94 -10.12 -0.54
CA LEU A 278 28.28 -9.88 -1.82
C LEU A 278 29.20 -9.20 -2.84
N SER A 279 30.06 -8.27 -2.40
CA SER A 279 31.07 -7.66 -3.28
C SER A 279 32.06 -8.68 -3.84
N GLN A 280 32.45 -9.67 -3.03
CA GLN A 280 33.32 -10.76 -3.47
C GLN A 280 32.60 -11.76 -4.38
N GLU A 281 31.37 -12.11 -4.04
CA GLU A 281 30.55 -13.08 -4.77
C GLU A 281 30.19 -12.61 -6.18
N TYR A 282 29.77 -11.34 -6.31
CA TYR A 282 29.36 -10.77 -7.59
C TYR A 282 30.50 -10.06 -8.33
N GLY A 283 31.71 -10.01 -7.74
CA GLY A 283 32.88 -9.37 -8.36
C GLY A 283 32.74 -7.85 -8.58
N VAL A 284 31.83 -7.18 -7.86
CA VAL A 284 31.55 -5.75 -8.00
C VAL A 284 32.02 -4.94 -6.78
N GLY A 285 32.13 -3.62 -6.94
CA GLY A 285 32.45 -2.71 -5.84
C GLY A 285 31.35 -2.63 -4.76
N ARG A 286 31.68 -2.07 -3.59
CA ARG A 286 30.72 -1.95 -2.47
C ARG A 286 29.55 -0.99 -2.74
N ILE A 287 29.69 -0.06 -3.68
CA ILE A 287 28.64 0.92 -4.01
C ILE A 287 27.44 0.22 -4.68
N PRO A 288 27.61 -0.55 -5.78
CA PRO A 288 26.54 -1.39 -6.35
C PRO A 288 25.89 -2.34 -5.35
N VAL A 289 26.69 -2.96 -4.46
CA VAL A 289 26.17 -3.86 -3.43
C VAL A 289 25.31 -3.12 -2.41
N ARG A 290 25.72 -1.93 -1.98
CA ARG A 290 24.91 -1.13 -1.05
C ARG A 290 23.60 -0.71 -1.68
N GLN A 291 23.63 -0.27 -2.94
CA GLN A 291 22.42 0.03 -3.70
C GLN A 291 21.53 -1.21 -3.84
N ALA A 292 22.11 -2.40 -4.05
CA ALA A 292 21.37 -3.64 -4.12
C ALA A 292 20.69 -3.99 -2.78
N ILE A 293 21.41 -3.87 -1.66
CA ILE A 293 20.84 -4.06 -0.32
C ILE A 293 19.73 -3.03 -0.06
N ASP A 294 19.92 -1.77 -0.44
CA ASP A 294 18.90 -0.72 -0.31
C ASP A 294 17.66 -1.01 -1.15
N ALA A 295 17.83 -1.54 -2.37
CA ALA A 295 16.72 -2.00 -3.21
C ALA A 295 15.99 -3.20 -2.58
N LEU A 296 16.72 -4.20 -2.08
CA LEU A 296 16.13 -5.36 -1.39
C LEU A 296 15.42 -4.98 -0.08
N ARG A 297 15.89 -3.94 0.63
CA ARG A 297 15.17 -3.36 1.78
C ARG A 297 13.84 -2.74 1.33
N PHE A 298 13.88 -1.97 0.25
CA PHE A 298 12.70 -1.36 -0.34
C PHE A 298 11.69 -2.41 -0.82
N GLU A 299 12.16 -3.52 -1.39
CA GLU A 299 11.35 -4.68 -1.77
C GLU A 299 10.86 -5.51 -0.57
N GLY A 300 11.30 -5.19 0.65
CA GLY A 300 10.94 -5.93 1.86
C GLY A 300 11.65 -7.29 2.01
N LEU A 301 12.60 -7.62 1.15
CA LEU A 301 13.41 -8.85 1.21
C LEU A 301 14.55 -8.75 2.22
N ALA A 302 14.90 -7.54 2.64
CA ALA A 302 15.92 -7.28 3.66
C ALA A 302 15.36 -6.48 4.85
N THR A 303 15.95 -6.68 6.03
CA THR A 303 15.71 -5.86 7.21
C THR A 303 16.47 -4.55 7.12
N ASP A 304 15.93 -3.50 7.75
CA ASP A 304 16.68 -2.26 7.95
C ASP A 304 17.96 -2.55 8.73
N GLY A 305 19.06 -1.95 8.27
CA GLY A 305 20.37 -2.06 8.89
C GLY A 305 20.89 -0.68 9.25
N THR A 306 21.57 -0.58 10.37
CA THR A 306 22.33 0.63 10.76
C THR A 306 23.82 0.37 10.62
N SER A 307 24.67 1.37 10.85
CA SER A 307 26.13 1.17 10.90
C SER A 307 26.58 0.13 11.95
N ARG A 308 25.72 -0.25 12.90
CA ARG A 308 25.99 -1.25 13.95
C ARG A 308 25.16 -2.52 13.81
N ILE A 309 24.05 -2.48 13.07
CA ILE A 309 23.14 -3.61 12.88
C ILE A 309 23.14 -3.97 11.40
N PRO A 310 23.70 -5.12 11.00
CA PRO A 310 23.77 -5.48 9.60
C PRO A 310 22.37 -5.80 9.07
N SER A 311 22.14 -5.50 7.78
CA SER A 311 20.93 -5.98 7.11
C SER A 311 20.93 -7.49 7.00
N ARG A 312 19.75 -8.07 7.15
CA ARG A 312 19.53 -9.49 7.06
C ARG A 312 18.44 -9.79 6.05
N VAL A 313 18.44 -10.99 5.49
CA VAL A 313 17.28 -11.53 4.77
C VAL A 313 16.09 -11.48 5.72
N ARG A 314 15.00 -10.84 5.29
CA ARG A 314 13.80 -10.71 6.12
C ARG A 314 13.17 -12.09 6.31
N ALA A 315 12.89 -12.44 7.56
CA ALA A 315 12.08 -13.61 7.90
C ALA A 315 10.62 -13.18 8.09
N ILE A 316 9.68 -14.05 7.70
CA ILE A 316 8.32 -13.99 8.20
C ILE A 316 8.27 -14.97 9.37
N PRO A 317 8.08 -14.51 10.61
CA PRO A 317 7.87 -15.42 11.73
C PRO A 317 6.70 -16.36 11.43
N PRO A 318 6.77 -17.66 11.74
CA PRO A 318 5.67 -18.61 11.51
C PRO A 318 4.33 -18.11 12.09
N GLU A 319 4.39 -17.43 13.23
CA GLU A 319 3.24 -16.81 13.89
C GLU A 319 2.62 -15.64 13.09
N GLU A 320 3.40 -14.96 12.24
CA GLU A 320 2.94 -13.86 11.37
C GLU A 320 2.63 -14.33 9.93
N ALA A 321 3.03 -15.54 9.55
CA ALA A 321 2.82 -16.08 8.20
C ALA A 321 1.34 -16.13 7.82
N ALA A 322 0.51 -16.59 8.75
CA ALA A 322 -0.93 -16.66 8.58
C ALA A 322 -1.57 -15.26 8.44
N ASP A 323 -1.12 -14.30 9.24
CA ASP A 323 -1.60 -12.92 9.21
C ASP A 323 -1.19 -12.20 7.92
N PHE A 324 0.03 -12.46 7.45
CA PHE A 324 0.52 -11.97 6.17
C PHE A 324 -0.26 -12.58 5.00
N PHE A 325 -0.57 -13.87 5.09
CA PHE A 325 -1.40 -14.55 4.11
C PHE A 325 -2.80 -13.92 4.03
N ASP A 326 -3.43 -13.62 5.16
CA ASP A 326 -4.74 -12.94 5.21
C ASP A 326 -4.69 -11.56 4.50
N VAL A 327 -3.58 -10.83 4.61
CA VAL A 327 -3.37 -9.56 3.88
C VAL A 327 -3.22 -9.80 2.37
N CYS A 328 -2.41 -10.79 1.96
CA CYS A 328 -2.25 -11.14 0.54
C CYS A 328 -3.58 -11.56 -0.09
N VAL A 329 -4.37 -12.38 0.60
CA VAL A 329 -5.71 -12.77 0.18
C VAL A 329 -6.61 -11.55 -0.01
N THR A 330 -6.60 -10.63 0.95
CA THR A 330 -7.40 -9.40 0.89
C THR A 330 -7.07 -8.57 -0.35
N LEU A 331 -5.78 -8.44 -0.68
CA LEU A 331 -5.32 -7.73 -1.86
C LEU A 331 -5.67 -8.46 -3.16
N ASP A 332 -5.51 -9.79 -3.19
CA ASP A 332 -5.72 -10.59 -4.39
C ASP A 332 -7.22 -10.72 -4.74
N VAL A 333 -8.10 -10.82 -3.74
CA VAL A 333 -9.55 -10.75 -3.93
C VAL A 333 -9.95 -9.39 -4.50
N LEU A 334 -9.41 -8.30 -3.93
CA LEU A 334 -9.67 -6.95 -4.43
C LEU A 334 -9.21 -6.79 -5.89
N ALA A 335 -8.00 -7.25 -6.22
CA ALA A 335 -7.45 -7.21 -7.58
C ALA A 335 -8.32 -8.00 -8.56
N SER A 336 -8.71 -9.21 -8.18
CA SER A 336 -9.55 -10.10 -8.99
C SER A 336 -10.92 -9.48 -9.28
N ARG A 337 -11.58 -8.90 -8.26
CA ARG A 337 -12.85 -8.18 -8.42
C ARG A 337 -12.68 -7.02 -9.40
N LEU A 338 -11.65 -6.20 -9.24
CA LEU A 338 -11.41 -5.02 -10.07
C LEU A 338 -11.11 -5.38 -11.52
N ALA A 339 -10.20 -6.35 -11.74
CA ALA A 339 -9.86 -6.86 -13.06
C ALA A 339 -11.09 -7.41 -13.82
N ALA A 340 -12.03 -8.04 -13.11
CA ALA A 340 -13.27 -8.55 -13.70
C ALA A 340 -14.31 -7.45 -14.03
N GLN A 341 -14.18 -6.22 -13.51
CA GLN A 341 -15.20 -5.18 -13.76
C GLN A 341 -15.22 -4.71 -15.20
N ARG A 342 -14.05 -4.44 -15.80
CA ARG A 342 -13.91 -3.83 -17.13
C ARG A 342 -12.69 -4.32 -17.90
N PRO A 343 -12.47 -5.64 -18.05
CA PRO A 343 -11.32 -6.14 -18.79
C PRO A 343 -11.37 -5.72 -20.25
N THR A 344 -10.25 -5.22 -20.76
CA THR A 344 -10.04 -4.95 -22.19
C THR A 344 -9.59 -6.21 -22.92
N ARG A 345 -9.71 -6.20 -24.26
CA ARG A 345 -9.31 -7.34 -25.09
C ARG A 345 -7.81 -7.61 -25.00
N ASP A 346 -7.00 -6.55 -24.96
CA ASP A 346 -5.53 -6.65 -24.92
C ASP A 346 -5.07 -7.20 -23.56
N GLU A 347 -5.70 -6.76 -22.47
CA GLU A 347 -5.45 -7.28 -21.13
C GLU A 347 -5.79 -8.77 -20.99
N LEU A 348 -6.93 -9.19 -21.55
CA LEU A 348 -7.32 -10.60 -21.56
C LEU A 348 -6.33 -11.45 -22.36
N ALA A 349 -5.85 -10.95 -23.49
CA ALA A 349 -4.84 -11.65 -24.29
C ALA A 349 -3.50 -11.79 -23.54
N LEU A 350 -3.08 -10.75 -22.82
CA LEU A 350 -1.89 -10.80 -21.97
C LEU A 350 -2.05 -11.79 -20.80
N LEU A 351 -3.20 -11.77 -20.12
CA LEU A 351 -3.50 -12.67 -19.01
C LEU A 351 -3.59 -14.14 -19.48
N GLU A 352 -4.25 -14.39 -20.61
CA GLU A 352 -4.29 -15.71 -21.25
C GLU A 352 -2.89 -16.19 -21.65
N GLY A 353 -2.04 -15.29 -22.15
CA GLY A 353 -0.63 -15.58 -22.42
C GLY A 353 0.11 -16.10 -21.19
N CYS A 354 -0.01 -15.40 -20.06
CA CYS A 354 0.58 -15.83 -18.79
C CYS A 354 0.09 -17.23 -18.36
N LEU A 355 -1.22 -17.48 -18.50
CA LEU A 355 -1.84 -18.76 -18.16
C LEU A 355 -1.33 -19.91 -19.04
N LEU A 356 -1.21 -19.70 -20.34
CA LEU A 356 -0.70 -20.70 -21.28
C LEU A 356 0.79 -21.01 -21.05
N GLU A 357 1.58 -20.01 -20.66
CA GLU A 357 2.98 -20.21 -20.28
C GLU A 357 3.10 -21.06 -19.01
N GLU A 358 2.30 -20.76 -17.98
CA GLU A 358 2.21 -21.57 -16.76
C GLU A 358 1.77 -23.01 -17.07
N GLU A 359 0.84 -23.18 -18.02
CA GLU A 359 0.33 -24.48 -18.43
C GLU A 359 1.36 -25.41 -19.06
N ARG A 360 2.33 -24.84 -19.78
CA ARG A 360 3.40 -25.58 -20.45
C ARG A 360 4.49 -26.10 -19.52
N LEU A 361 4.58 -25.57 -18.29
CA LEU A 361 5.63 -25.96 -17.35
C LEU A 361 5.38 -27.32 -16.69
N SER A 362 6.47 -28.10 -16.58
CA SER A 362 6.49 -29.33 -15.78
C SER A 362 6.47 -28.99 -14.29
N PRO A 363 5.79 -29.79 -13.43
CA PRO A 363 5.88 -29.65 -11.98
C PRO A 363 7.29 -29.82 -11.40
N ASP A 364 8.23 -30.37 -12.18
CA ASP A 364 9.59 -30.69 -11.76
C ASP A 364 10.53 -29.46 -11.69
N ASP A 365 10.07 -28.28 -12.12
CA ASP A 365 10.77 -27.00 -12.00
C ASP A 365 9.94 -26.00 -11.17
N PRO A 366 10.01 -26.08 -9.82
CA PRO A 366 9.19 -25.26 -8.94
C PRO A 366 9.56 -23.76 -9.00
N GLU A 367 10.81 -23.43 -9.31
CA GLU A 367 11.27 -22.03 -9.42
C GLU A 367 10.62 -21.36 -10.64
N GLN A 368 10.71 -21.99 -11.80
CA GLN A 368 10.11 -21.46 -13.02
C GLN A 368 8.58 -21.41 -12.95
N LEU A 369 7.95 -22.37 -12.27
CA LEU A 369 6.51 -22.36 -12.06
C LEU A 369 6.07 -21.20 -11.15
N LEU A 370 6.78 -20.97 -10.04
CA LEU A 370 6.50 -19.84 -9.15
C LEU A 370 6.62 -18.50 -9.90
N ASP A 371 7.65 -18.33 -10.72
CA ASP A 371 7.81 -17.11 -11.52
C ASP A 371 6.62 -16.84 -12.45
N ARG A 372 6.08 -17.88 -13.11
CA ARG A 372 4.89 -17.74 -13.97
C ARG A 372 3.62 -17.49 -13.15
N MET A 373 3.46 -18.14 -12.01
CA MET A 373 2.34 -17.88 -11.11
C MET A 373 2.30 -16.42 -10.65
N PHE A 374 3.45 -15.86 -10.26
CA PHE A 374 3.54 -14.45 -9.89
C PHE A 374 3.39 -13.50 -11.09
N ALA A 375 3.77 -13.91 -12.30
CA ALA A 375 3.50 -13.16 -13.51
C ALA A 375 1.99 -13.05 -13.79
N PHE A 376 1.25 -14.16 -13.69
CA PHE A 376 -0.21 -14.16 -13.81
C PHE A 376 -0.84 -13.24 -12.75
N ARG A 377 -0.46 -13.41 -11.47
CA ARG A 377 -0.95 -12.55 -10.38
C ARG A 377 -0.67 -11.06 -10.64
N ARG A 378 0.55 -10.71 -11.06
CA ARG A 378 0.90 -9.31 -11.37
C ARG A 378 0.09 -8.76 -12.53
N GLN A 379 -0.23 -9.57 -13.54
CA GLN A 379 -1.11 -9.14 -14.64
C GLN A 379 -2.53 -8.83 -14.13
N VAL A 380 -3.08 -9.65 -13.23
CA VAL A 380 -4.38 -9.35 -12.58
C VAL A 380 -4.32 -8.01 -11.82
N TYR A 381 -3.21 -7.70 -11.15
CA TYR A 381 -3.02 -6.41 -10.46
C TYR A 381 -2.93 -5.22 -11.42
N VAL A 382 -2.32 -5.41 -12.60
CA VAL A 382 -2.29 -4.37 -13.64
C VAL A 382 -3.71 -4.10 -14.15
N MET A 383 -4.47 -5.16 -14.43
CA MET A 383 -5.86 -5.09 -14.88
C MET A 383 -6.83 -4.49 -13.85
N ALA A 384 -6.46 -4.49 -12.57
CA ALA A 384 -7.25 -3.86 -11.53
C ALA A 384 -7.31 -2.33 -11.64
N GLU A 385 -6.43 -1.72 -12.46
CA GLU A 385 -6.31 -0.26 -12.68
C GLU A 385 -6.17 0.58 -11.38
N ASN A 386 -5.86 -0.06 -10.26
CA ASN A 386 -5.65 0.57 -8.96
C ASN A 386 -4.15 0.68 -8.70
N ARG A 387 -3.60 1.89 -8.83
CA ARG A 387 -2.15 2.11 -8.78
C ARG A 387 -1.57 1.74 -7.41
N LEU A 388 -2.30 2.05 -6.34
CA LEU A 388 -1.87 1.79 -4.98
C LEU A 388 -1.84 0.28 -4.69
N LEU A 389 -2.86 -0.44 -5.16
CA LEU A 389 -2.91 -1.90 -5.10
C LEU A 389 -1.72 -2.53 -5.83
N LEU A 390 -1.36 -2.05 -7.02
CA LEU A 390 -0.17 -2.51 -7.75
C LEU A 390 1.14 -2.22 -7.01
N GLU A 391 1.25 -1.05 -6.37
CA GLU A 391 2.42 -0.68 -5.56
C GLU A 391 2.57 -1.60 -4.34
N ILE A 392 1.50 -1.83 -3.57
CA ILE A 392 1.52 -2.74 -2.41
C ILE A 392 1.69 -4.18 -2.85
N GLY A 393 1.05 -4.58 -3.94
CA GLY A 393 1.16 -5.89 -4.55
C GLY A 393 2.61 -6.30 -4.78
N ARG A 394 3.45 -5.36 -5.22
CA ARG A 394 4.90 -5.55 -5.38
C ARG A 394 5.64 -5.69 -4.05
N LEU A 395 5.26 -4.92 -3.02
CA LEU A 395 5.86 -5.01 -1.69
C LEU A 395 5.56 -6.36 -1.01
N VAL A 396 4.35 -6.88 -1.21
CA VAL A 396 3.94 -8.16 -0.63
C VAL A 396 4.40 -9.35 -1.48
N GLU A 397 4.55 -9.18 -2.81
CA GLU A 397 5.00 -10.25 -3.71
C GLU A 397 6.33 -10.87 -3.26
N ALA A 398 7.30 -10.04 -2.90
CA ALA A 398 8.63 -10.52 -2.53
C ALA A 398 8.60 -11.38 -1.25
N ARG A 399 7.82 -10.97 -0.25
CA ARG A 399 7.55 -11.72 0.98
C ARG A 399 6.73 -12.99 0.70
N MET A 400 5.75 -12.90 -0.19
CA MET A 400 4.89 -14.02 -0.59
C MET A 400 5.70 -15.12 -1.29
N ARG A 401 6.64 -14.75 -2.17
CA ARG A 401 7.56 -15.68 -2.85
C ARG A 401 8.34 -16.53 -1.86
N ILE A 402 8.89 -15.92 -0.81
CA ILE A 402 9.58 -16.64 0.28
C ILE A 402 8.61 -17.64 0.96
N LEU A 403 7.38 -17.20 1.21
CA LEU A 403 6.39 -18.00 1.92
C LEU A 403 5.91 -19.22 1.12
N VAL A 404 5.73 -19.07 -0.20
CA VAL A 404 5.25 -20.15 -1.07
C VAL A 404 6.36 -21.02 -1.65
N ALA A 405 7.62 -20.57 -1.64
CA ALA A 405 8.76 -21.35 -2.13
C ALA A 405 8.94 -22.70 -1.42
N HIS A 406 8.44 -22.81 -0.20
CA HIS A 406 8.55 -24.02 0.63
C HIS A 406 7.25 -24.84 0.71
N ALA A 407 6.19 -24.44 -0.01
CA ALA A 407 4.88 -25.09 0.05
C ALA A 407 4.55 -25.81 -1.27
N PRO A 408 4.18 -27.12 -1.24
CA PRO A 408 3.84 -27.87 -2.45
C PRO A 408 2.43 -27.49 -2.94
N MET A 409 2.31 -26.34 -3.63
CA MET A 409 1.02 -25.73 -4.01
C MET A 409 0.81 -25.58 -5.52
N ALA A 410 1.82 -25.93 -6.30
CA ALA A 410 1.91 -25.80 -7.76
C ALA A 410 0.65 -26.22 -8.55
N ALA A 411 0.16 -27.45 -8.36
CA ALA A 411 -0.86 -28.03 -9.23
C ALA A 411 -2.29 -27.51 -8.96
N GLU A 412 -2.58 -27.09 -7.72
CA GLU A 412 -3.90 -26.56 -7.35
C GLU A 412 -4.04 -25.08 -7.73
N VAL A 413 -2.97 -24.30 -7.53
CA VAL A 413 -2.91 -22.90 -7.97
C VAL A 413 -3.09 -22.80 -9.48
N LYS A 414 -2.42 -23.66 -10.25
CA LYS A 414 -2.54 -23.73 -11.71
C LYS A 414 -3.99 -23.95 -12.18
N ARG A 415 -4.74 -24.83 -11.49
CA ARG A 415 -6.19 -25.00 -11.75
C ARG A 415 -7.00 -23.76 -11.37
N GLY A 416 -6.66 -23.12 -10.26
CA GLY A 416 -7.31 -21.89 -9.82
C GLY A 416 -7.14 -20.72 -10.79
N HIS A 417 -5.96 -20.55 -11.39
CA HIS A 417 -5.71 -19.47 -12.35
C HIS A 417 -6.57 -19.61 -13.62
N ARG A 418 -6.80 -20.85 -14.10
CA ARG A 418 -7.71 -21.11 -15.22
C ARG A 418 -9.14 -20.65 -14.92
N PHE A 419 -9.68 -21.03 -13.77
CA PHE A 419 -11.03 -20.59 -13.36
C PHE A 419 -11.10 -19.08 -13.14
N LEU A 420 -10.06 -18.48 -12.53
CA LEU A 420 -10.01 -17.04 -12.30
C LEU A 420 -9.97 -16.27 -13.63
N PHE A 421 -9.20 -16.74 -14.61
CA PHE A 421 -9.21 -16.18 -15.96
C PHE A 421 -10.61 -16.24 -16.58
N GLU A 422 -11.30 -17.38 -16.50
CA GLU A 422 -12.65 -17.54 -17.05
C GLU A 422 -13.66 -16.58 -16.39
N ALA A 423 -13.59 -16.39 -15.08
CA ALA A 423 -14.44 -15.45 -14.36
C ALA A 423 -14.15 -13.99 -14.73
N ILE A 424 -12.87 -13.62 -14.87
CA ILE A 424 -12.46 -12.29 -15.34
C ILE A 424 -12.94 -12.05 -16.77
N ALA A 425 -12.69 -13.00 -17.68
CA ALA A 425 -13.11 -12.92 -19.09
C ALA A 425 -14.63 -12.79 -19.24
N SER A 426 -15.39 -13.44 -18.35
CA SER A 426 -16.86 -13.40 -18.31
C SER A 426 -17.42 -12.19 -17.54
N ARG A 427 -16.55 -11.35 -16.95
CA ARG A 427 -16.90 -10.18 -16.14
C ARG A 427 -17.72 -10.51 -14.90
N GLU A 428 -17.55 -11.71 -14.36
CA GLU A 428 -18.26 -12.19 -13.18
C GLU A 428 -17.48 -11.85 -11.92
N THR A 429 -17.58 -10.59 -11.48
CA THR A 429 -16.84 -10.07 -10.32
C THR A 429 -16.98 -10.92 -9.05
N GLY A 430 -18.21 -11.31 -8.69
CA GLY A 430 -18.46 -12.16 -7.51
C GLY A 430 -17.91 -13.59 -7.66
N LEU A 431 -17.90 -14.13 -8.88
CA LEU A 431 -17.30 -15.44 -9.15
C LEU A 431 -15.77 -15.37 -9.03
N ALA A 432 -15.14 -14.31 -9.54
CA ALA A 432 -13.70 -14.10 -9.42
C ALA A 432 -13.25 -14.04 -7.94
N GLU A 433 -14.00 -13.34 -7.08
CA GLU A 433 -13.77 -13.33 -5.64
C GLU A 433 -13.93 -14.73 -5.00
N ALA A 434 -15.03 -15.42 -5.34
CA ALA A 434 -15.33 -16.74 -4.80
C ALA A 434 -14.30 -17.80 -5.21
N ILE A 435 -13.80 -17.75 -6.44
CA ILE A 435 -12.72 -18.63 -6.92
C ILE A 435 -11.45 -18.34 -6.14
N TYR A 436 -11.10 -17.07 -5.92
CA TYR A 436 -9.90 -16.74 -5.17
C TYR A 436 -9.99 -17.30 -3.73
N LEU A 437 -11.09 -17.04 -3.04
CA LEU A 437 -11.32 -17.56 -1.68
C LEU A 437 -11.34 -19.09 -1.64
N SER A 438 -12.09 -19.75 -2.51
CA SER A 438 -12.22 -21.22 -2.48
C SER A 438 -10.95 -21.95 -2.90
N VAL A 439 -10.28 -21.48 -3.96
CA VAL A 439 -9.17 -22.19 -4.57
C VAL A 439 -7.84 -21.76 -4.01
N PHE A 440 -7.71 -20.61 -3.33
CA PHE A 440 -6.43 -20.11 -2.85
C PHE A 440 -6.34 -19.98 -1.32
N THR A 441 -7.44 -20.02 -0.57
CA THR A 441 -7.45 -19.77 0.89
C THR A 441 -7.84 -20.97 1.76
N ASP A 442 -7.70 -22.19 1.26
CA ASP A 442 -7.98 -23.42 2.04
C ASP A 442 -7.18 -23.40 3.38
N PRO A 443 -7.84 -23.57 4.54
CA PRO A 443 -7.20 -23.57 5.86
C PRO A 443 -6.03 -24.55 5.98
N SER A 444 -6.11 -25.71 5.32
CA SER A 444 -5.01 -26.69 5.30
C SER A 444 -3.76 -26.18 4.59
N ARG A 445 -3.88 -25.09 3.82
CA ARG A 445 -2.76 -24.40 3.17
C ARG A 445 -2.18 -23.32 4.05
N ARG A 446 -3.02 -22.59 4.80
CA ARG A 446 -2.57 -21.70 5.88
C ARG A 446 -1.69 -22.50 6.84
N ASP A 447 -2.14 -23.69 7.26
CA ASP A 447 -1.40 -24.54 8.18
C ASP A 447 -0.11 -25.11 7.54
N ARG A 448 -0.15 -25.61 6.29
CA ARG A 448 1.04 -26.10 5.57
C ARG A 448 2.12 -25.03 5.33
N VAL A 449 1.70 -23.79 5.15
CA VAL A 449 2.58 -22.63 4.99
C VAL A 449 3.18 -22.19 6.33
N VAL A 450 2.41 -22.30 7.42
CA VAL A 450 2.83 -21.96 8.79
C VAL A 450 3.77 -23.02 9.37
N ASP A 451 3.49 -24.31 9.14
CA ASP A 451 4.20 -25.43 9.76
C ASP A 451 5.49 -25.83 9.00
N GLY A 452 5.67 -25.36 7.76
CA GLY A 452 6.74 -25.79 6.87
C GLY A 452 6.62 -27.26 6.43
N PRO A 453 7.51 -27.77 5.56
CA PRO A 453 7.51 -29.20 5.25
C PRO A 453 7.82 -30.00 6.52
N ALA A 454 6.92 -30.89 6.91
CA ALA A 454 7.22 -31.93 7.90
C ALA A 454 8.47 -32.69 7.41
N GLY A 455 9.52 -32.67 8.24
CA GLY A 455 10.85 -33.16 7.88
C GLY A 455 10.92 -34.63 7.48
#